data_AF-A0A838JML0-F1
#
_entry.id   AF-A0A838JML0-F1
#
_cell.length_a   1.000
_cell.length_b   1.000
_cell.length_c   1.000
_cell.angle_alpha   90.00
_cell.angle_beta   90.00
_cell.angle_gamma   90.00
#
_symmetry.space_group_name_H-M   'P 1'
#
loop_
_entity.id
_entity.type
_entity.pdbx_description
1 polymer ?
#
loop_
_entity_poly.entity_id
_entity_poly.type
_entity_poly.pdbx_seq_one_letter_code
_entity_poly.pdbx_strand_id
1 'polypeptide(L)'
;RFEFRWEDQFNLGLDPEKAKEFHDETLPQEGAKLAHFCSMCGPHFCSMKITQDVRDYAAQQGIDEASALAKGMEQKSIEFVKKGAEIYQKA
;
A
#
# COMPACT_ATOMS: atom_id res chain seq x y z
N ARG A 1 10.37 -5.19 -6.39
CA ARG A 1 8.93 -4.86 -6.56
C ARG A 1 8.19 -4.74 -5.25
N PHE A 2 8.03 -5.82 -4.48
CA PHE A 2 7.30 -5.78 -3.19
C PHE A 2 7.86 -4.75 -2.18
N GLU A 3 9.17 -4.55 -2.19
CA GLU A 3 9.88 -3.59 -1.32
C GLU A 3 9.87 -2.14 -1.86
N PHE A 4 9.12 -1.84 -2.93
CA PHE A 4 9.02 -0.50 -3.52
C PHE A 4 10.35 0.16 -3.94
N ARG A 5 11.41 -0.65 -4.17
CA ARG A 5 12.66 -0.21 -4.82
C ARG A 5 12.45 -0.04 -6.32
N TRP A 6 11.86 1.09 -6.71
CA TRP A 6 11.43 1.33 -8.09
C TRP A 6 12.59 1.39 -9.09
N GLU A 7 13.66 2.13 -8.77
CA GLU A 7 14.84 2.23 -9.64
C GLU A 7 15.48 0.86 -9.90
N ASP A 8 15.67 0.06 -8.84
CA ASP A 8 16.16 -1.32 -8.99
C ASP A 8 15.24 -2.15 -9.87
N GLN A 9 13.92 -2.01 -9.70
CA GLN A 9 12.95 -2.75 -10.50
C GLN A 9 12.98 -2.36 -11.98
N PHE A 10 13.17 -1.08 -12.32
CA PHE A 10 13.33 -0.66 -13.71
C PHE A 10 14.62 -1.23 -14.28
N ASN A 11 15.73 -1.10 -13.56
CA ASN A 11 17.06 -1.58 -13.99
C ASN A 11 17.13 -3.10 -14.18
N LEU A 12 16.30 -3.87 -13.46
CA LEU A 12 16.16 -5.32 -13.63
C LEU A 12 15.19 -5.71 -14.76
N GLY A 13 14.45 -4.75 -15.32
CA GLY A 13 13.60 -4.96 -16.48
C GLY A 13 14.41 -5.23 -17.75
N LEU A 14 13.79 -5.91 -18.71
CA LEU A 14 14.42 -6.16 -20.01
C LEU A 14 14.71 -4.85 -20.76
N ASP A 15 13.83 -3.86 -20.59
CA ASP A 15 13.95 -2.50 -21.11
C ASP A 15 13.72 -1.52 -19.95
N PRO A 16 14.79 -1.07 -19.27
CA PRO A 16 14.69 -0.17 -18.12
C PRO A 16 14.08 1.18 -18.45
N GLU A 17 14.40 1.74 -19.62
CA GLU A 17 13.91 3.05 -20.05
C GLU A 17 12.40 3.00 -20.24
N LYS A 18 11.89 1.97 -20.92
CA LYS A 18 10.45 1.78 -21.11
C LYS A 18 9.71 1.53 -19.80
N ALA A 19 10.30 0.76 -18.89
CA ALA A 19 9.71 0.49 -17.58
C ALA A 19 9.56 1.77 -16.74
N LYS A 20 10.57 2.66 -16.79
CA LYS A 20 10.53 3.96 -16.13
C LYS A 20 9.50 4.90 -16.78
N GLU A 21 9.48 4.97 -18.11
CA GLU A 21 8.53 5.80 -18.86
C GLU A 21 7.07 5.48 -18.47
N PHE A 22 6.69 4.20 -18.44
CA PHE A 22 5.33 3.77 -18.06
C PHE A 22 4.95 4.10 -16.61
N HIS A 23 5.92 4.12 -15.69
CA HIS A 23 5.66 4.59 -14.33
C HIS A 23 5.43 6.11 -14.32
N ASP A 24 6.26 6.86 -15.05
CA ASP A 24 6.31 8.32 -15.01
C ASP A 24 5.21 9.02 -15.80
N GLU A 25 4.54 8.32 -16.72
CA GLU A 25 3.34 8.78 -17.42
C GLU A 25 2.27 9.34 -16.46
N THR A 26 2.18 8.76 -15.26
CA THR A 26 1.16 9.12 -14.26
C THR A 26 1.75 9.62 -12.94
N LEU A 27 3.01 9.27 -12.64
CA LEU A 27 3.72 9.66 -11.42
C LEU A 27 5.13 10.21 -11.75
N PRO A 28 5.23 11.36 -12.44
CA PRO A 28 6.51 11.87 -12.97
C PRO A 28 7.45 12.42 -11.89
N GLN A 29 6.95 12.65 -10.67
CA GLN A 29 7.75 13.25 -9.61
C GLN A 29 8.79 12.25 -9.09
N GLU A 30 10.03 12.68 -8.90
CA GLU A 30 11.11 11.82 -8.37
C GLU A 30 10.73 11.18 -7.02
N GLY A 31 9.96 11.89 -6.18
CA GLY A 31 9.44 11.36 -4.93
C GLY A 31 8.54 10.12 -5.09
N ALA A 32 7.93 9.91 -6.26
CA ALA A 32 7.13 8.71 -6.52
C ALA A 32 7.98 7.43 -6.61
N LYS A 33 9.27 7.53 -6.92
CA LYS A 33 10.20 6.38 -6.90
C LYS A 33 10.51 5.89 -5.48
N LEU A 34 10.12 6.66 -4.47
CA LEU A 34 10.19 6.31 -3.06
C LEU A 34 8.81 5.93 -2.49
N ALA A 35 7.75 5.99 -3.30
CA ALA A 35 6.40 5.78 -2.83
C ALA A 35 6.06 4.29 -2.68
N HIS A 36 5.36 3.96 -1.59
CA HIS A 36 4.85 2.61 -1.32
C HIS A 36 3.49 2.35 -2.03
N PHE A 37 3.37 2.79 -3.28
CA PHE A 37 2.24 2.49 -4.15
C PHE A 37 2.61 2.73 -5.62
N CYS A 38 1.82 2.17 -6.53
CA CYS A 38 1.89 2.49 -7.96
C CYS A 38 0.69 3.34 -8.39
N SER A 39 0.73 3.81 -9.63
CA SER A 39 -0.33 4.60 -10.24
C SER A 39 -1.68 3.90 -10.36
N MET A 40 -1.72 2.57 -10.30
CA MET A 40 -2.96 1.80 -10.46
C MET A 40 -3.84 1.81 -9.20
N CYS A 41 -3.24 1.65 -8.01
CA CYS A 41 -3.99 1.45 -6.77
C CYS A 41 -3.98 2.67 -5.85
N GLY A 42 -3.07 3.61 -6.06
CA GLY A 42 -2.92 4.78 -5.20
C GLY A 42 -2.47 4.45 -3.75
N PRO A 43 -2.33 5.47 -2.90
CA PRO A 43 -1.69 5.35 -1.59
C PRO A 43 -2.47 4.54 -0.54
N HIS A 44 -3.79 4.41 -0.73
CA HIS A 44 -4.69 3.80 0.24
C HIS A 44 -5.07 2.35 -0.09
N PHE A 45 -4.97 1.94 -1.36
CA PHE A 45 -5.45 0.62 -1.81
C PHE A 45 -4.36 -0.25 -2.44
N CYS A 46 -3.08 0.14 -2.33
CA CYS A 46 -1.99 -0.71 -2.80
C CYS A 46 -1.91 -2.00 -1.98
N SER A 47 -2.19 -3.14 -2.63
CA SER A 47 -2.19 -4.46 -1.99
C SER A 47 -0.86 -4.79 -1.32
N MET A 48 0.27 -4.51 -1.97
CA MET A 48 1.61 -4.79 -1.42
C MET A 48 1.87 -4.01 -0.12
N LYS A 49 1.46 -2.73 -0.07
CA LYS A 49 1.59 -1.91 1.14
C LYS A 49 0.69 -2.44 2.26
N ILE A 50 -0.57 -2.74 1.95
CA ILE A 50 -1.52 -3.29 2.92
C ILE A 50 -0.99 -4.62 3.49
N THR A 51 -0.42 -5.49 2.65
CA THR A 51 0.22 -6.72 3.13
C THR A 51 1.38 -6.44 4.07
N GLN A 52 2.24 -5.45 3.77
CA GLN A 52 3.33 -5.07 4.67
C GLN A 52 2.79 -4.54 6.01
N ASP A 53 1.78 -3.66 5.98
CA ASP A 53 1.15 -3.11 7.19
C ASP A 53 0.55 -4.23 8.07
N VAL A 54 -0.08 -5.24 7.47
CA VAL A 54 -0.61 -6.41 8.19
C VAL A 54 0.51 -7.25 8.81
N ARG A 55 1.60 -7.48 8.09
CA ARG A 55 2.77 -8.21 8.59
C ARG A 55 3.44 -7.48 9.76
N ASP A 56 3.60 -6.17 9.64
CA ASP A 56 4.21 -5.35 10.68
C ASP A 56 3.34 -5.34 11.93
N TYR A 57 2.02 -5.21 11.78
CA TYR A 57 1.08 -5.34 12.88
C TYR A 57 1.14 -6.72 13.54
N ALA A 58 1.15 -7.81 12.75
CA ALA A 58 1.26 -9.17 13.25
C ALA A 58 2.55 -9.36 14.08
N ALA A 59 3.68 -8.90 13.56
CA ALA A 59 4.98 -8.96 14.22
C ALA A 59 5.00 -8.16 15.54
N GLN A 60 4.43 -6.95 15.55
CA GLN A 60 4.35 -6.12 16.76
C GLN A 60 3.46 -6.74 17.85
N GLN A 61 2.41 -7.45 17.44
CA GLN A 61 1.46 -8.09 18.37
C GLN A 61 1.86 -9.53 18.73
N GLY A 62 2.90 -10.10 18.10
CA GLY A 62 3.32 -11.49 18.32
C GLY A 62 2.28 -12.52 17.91
N ILE A 63 1.48 -12.21 16.89
CA ILE A 63 0.41 -13.08 16.36
C ILE A 63 0.67 -13.42 14.89
N ASP A 64 -0.02 -14.43 14.37
CA ASP A 64 0.05 -14.77 12.96
C ASP A 64 -0.73 -13.77 12.07
N GLU A 65 -0.43 -13.77 10.76
CA GLU A 65 -1.03 -12.85 9.78
C GLU A 65 -2.57 -12.95 9.70
N ALA A 66 -3.15 -14.15 9.85
CA ALA A 66 -4.60 -14.32 9.75
C ALA A 66 -5.31 -13.76 10.99
N SER A 67 -4.75 -14.01 12.17
CA SER A 67 -5.20 -13.39 13.42
C SER A 67 -5.07 -11.87 13.40
N ALA A 68 -3.98 -11.35 12.83
CA ALA A 68 -3.76 -9.93 12.64
C ALA A 68 -4.82 -9.28 11.75
N LEU A 69 -5.13 -9.90 10.62
CA LEU A 69 -6.18 -9.44 9.71
C LEU A 69 -7.54 -9.36 10.41
N ALA A 70 -7.93 -10.42 11.13
CA ALA A 70 -9.20 -10.48 11.84
C ALA A 70 -9.34 -9.36 12.89
N LYS A 71 -8.31 -9.18 13.73
CA LYS A 71 -8.27 -8.11 14.74
C LYS A 71 -8.27 -6.71 14.12
N GLY A 72 -7.52 -6.50 13.03
CA GLY A 72 -7.51 -5.22 12.32
C GLY A 72 -8.89 -4.84 11.76
N MET A 73 -9.61 -5.82 11.20
CA MET A 73 -10.98 -5.62 10.70
C MET A 73 -11.97 -5.34 11.82
N GLU A 74 -11.87 -6.03 12.95
CA GLU A 74 -12.67 -5.74 14.14
C GLU A 74 -12.46 -4.29 14.61
N GLN A 75 -11.20 -3.85 14.72
CA GLN A 75 -10.88 -2.46 15.11
C GLN A 75 -11.45 -1.43 14.14
N LYS A 76 -11.32 -1.65 12.83
CA LYS A 76 -11.89 -0.75 11.81
C LYS A 76 -13.42 -0.75 11.81
N SER A 77 -14.06 -1.88 12.08
CA SER A 77 -15.51 -1.98 12.25
C SER A 77 -15.97 -1.14 13.46
N ILE A 78 -15.30 -1.26 14.60
CA ILE A 78 -15.57 -0.45 15.79
C ILE A 78 -15.35 1.04 15.50
N GLU A 79 -14.28 1.40 14.79
CA GLU A 79 -14.01 2.79 14.37
C GLU A 79 -15.14 3.34 13.50
N PHE A 80 -15.60 2.58 12.50
CA PHE A 80 -16.69 2.97 11.61
C PHE A 80 -18.00 3.23 12.37
N VAL A 81 -18.38 2.33 13.30
CA VAL A 81 -19.56 2.50 14.15
C VAL A 81 -19.43 3.73 15.04
N LYS A 82 -18.26 3.94 15.68
CA LYS A 82 -17.99 5.11 16.52
C LYS A 82 -18.06 6.43 15.75
N LYS A 83 -17.71 6.42 14.47
CA LYS A 83 -17.77 7.59 13.58
C LYS A 83 -19.16 7.85 12.99
N GLY A 84 -20.20 7.15 13.47
CA GLY A 84 -21.60 7.38 13.08
C GLY A 84 -22.13 6.40 12.03
N ALA A 85 -21.35 5.38 11.64
CA ALA A 85 -21.73 4.40 10.62
C ALA A 85 -22.14 5.01 9.27
N GLU A 86 -21.59 6.17 8.94
CA GLU A 86 -21.81 6.85 7.66
C GLU A 86 -20.68 6.55 6.68
N ILE A 87 -21.05 6.12 5.46
CA ILE A 87 -20.08 5.86 4.38
C ILE A 87 -19.47 7.18 3.87
N TYR A 88 -20.27 8.25 3.83
CA TYR A 88 -19.84 9.56 3.35
C TYR A 88 -19.74 10.52 4.53
N GLN A 89 -18.53 10.95 4.87
CA GLN A 89 -18.31 11.99 5.87
C GLN A 89 -18.18 13.35 5.16
N LYS A 90 -18.78 14.40 5.72
CA LYS A 90 -18.56 15.76 5.23
C LYS A 90 -17.08 16.13 5.49
N ALA A 91 -16.40 16.58 4.44
CA ALA A 91 -15.00 17.00 4.48
C ALA A 91 -14.80 18.24 5.37
#